data_AF-A0A2N2LK32-F1
#
_entry.id   AF-A0A2N2LK32-F1
#
_cell.length_a   1.000
_cell.length_b   1.000
_cell.length_c   1.000
_cell.angle_alpha   90.00
_cell.angle_beta   90.00
_cell.angle_gamma   90.00
#
_symmetry.space_group_name_H-M   'P 1'
#
loop_
_entity.id
_entity.type
_entity.pdbx_description
1 polymer ?
#
loop_
_entity_poly.entity_id
_entity_poly.type
_entity_poly.pdbx_seq_one_letter_code
_entity_poly.pdbx_strand_id
1 'polypeptide(L)'
;MTKIDLTVNKESLDRTVERMKKQNIILPTFAQMKNPDLIPGKIKDELRNVGLWDVHPRNLFRITWHNQPVEKGGGFGGANYLELPSILTGTKARVIGR
;
A
#
# COMPACT_ATOMS: atom_id res chain seq x y z
N MET A 1 3.41 24.19 -24.16
CA MET A 1 3.43 23.21 -23.06
C MET A 1 2.56 23.72 -21.93
N THR A 2 1.46 23.05 -21.64
CA THR A 2 0.59 23.41 -20.51
C THR A 2 1.29 22.96 -19.22
N LYS A 3 1.66 23.90 -18.35
CA LYS A 3 2.38 23.64 -17.11
C LYS A 3 1.37 23.21 -16.05
N ILE A 4 1.61 22.10 -15.36
CA ILE A 4 0.76 21.67 -14.25
C ILE A 4 0.93 22.67 -13.11
N ASP A 5 -0.17 23.25 -12.64
CA ASP A 5 -0.19 24.12 -11.46
C ASP A 5 -0.18 23.24 -10.20
N LEU A 6 0.85 23.42 -9.38
CA LEU A 6 1.07 22.69 -8.12
C LEU A 6 0.73 23.55 -6.90
N THR A 7 0.06 24.69 -7.09
CA THR A 7 -0.36 25.57 -5.99
C THR A 7 -1.31 24.85 -5.06
N VAL A 8 -0.97 24.84 -3.76
CA VAL A 8 -1.78 24.17 -2.74
C VAL A 8 -2.98 25.03 -2.36
N ASN A 9 -4.19 24.52 -2.62
CA ASN A 9 -5.42 25.12 -2.11
C ASN A 9 -5.65 24.70 -0.65
N LYS A 10 -5.38 25.62 0.29
CA LYS A 10 -5.50 25.39 1.74
C LYS A 10 -6.93 25.08 2.19
N GLU A 11 -7.93 25.78 1.64
CA GLU A 11 -9.33 25.57 2.02
C GLU A 11 -9.83 24.16 1.65
N SER A 12 -9.44 23.69 0.46
CA SER A 12 -9.74 22.32 0.02
C SER A 12 -9.03 21.28 0.90
N LEU A 13 -7.77 21.55 1.28
CA LEU A 13 -7.01 20.70 2.19
C LEU A 13 -7.69 20.60 3.56
N ASP A 14 -8.05 21.71 4.18
CA ASP A 14 -8.67 21.73 5.51
C ASP A 14 -10.01 20.97 5.51
N ARG A 15 -10.85 21.18 4.48
CA ARG A 15 -12.10 20.45 4.31
C ARG A 15 -11.89 18.95 4.12
N THR A 16 -10.80 18.55 3.46
CA THR A 16 -10.42 17.16 3.27
C THR A 16 -9.95 16.53 4.58
N VAL A 17 -9.08 17.22 5.33
CA VAL A 17 -8.58 16.78 6.64
C VAL A 17 -9.75 16.54 7.61
N GLU A 18 -10.72 17.46 7.67
CA GLU A 18 -11.90 17.31 8.53
C GLU A 18 -12.75 16.10 8.14
N ARG A 19 -12.94 15.85 6.83
CA ARG A 19 -13.65 14.64 6.36
C ARG A 19 -12.91 13.37 6.74
N MET A 20 -11.58 13.34 6.58
CA MET A 20 -10.77 12.17 6.93
C MET A 20 -10.83 11.85 8.41
N LYS A 21 -10.77 12.86 9.28
CA LYS A 21 -10.96 12.69 10.74
C LYS A 21 -12.33 12.10 11.05
N LYS A 22 -13.41 12.67 10.48
CA LYS A 22 -14.79 12.19 10.69
C LYS A 22 -14.99 10.74 10.27
N GLN A 23 -14.33 10.30 9.21
CA GLN A 23 -14.40 8.94 8.69
C GLN A 23 -13.31 8.01 9.26
N ASN A 24 -12.52 8.48 10.23
CA ASN A 24 -11.40 7.73 10.83
C ASN A 24 -10.40 7.17 9.78
N ILE A 25 -10.11 7.96 8.74
CA ILE A 25 -9.15 7.62 7.69
C ILE A 25 -7.76 8.04 8.15
N ILE A 26 -6.83 7.09 8.19
CA ILE A 26 -5.43 7.30 8.54
C ILE A 26 -4.61 7.00 7.28
N LEU A 27 -3.80 7.96 6.85
CA LEU A 27 -2.90 7.78 5.72
C LEU A 27 -1.57 7.16 6.19
N PRO A 28 -1.03 6.19 5.45
CA PRO A 28 0.35 5.77 5.65
C PRO A 28 1.31 6.87 5.18
N THR A 29 2.48 6.95 5.79
CA THR A 29 3.59 7.71 5.21
C THR A 29 4.23 6.91 4.07
N PHE A 30 4.93 7.59 3.16
CA PHE A 30 5.71 6.89 2.13
C PHE A 30 6.76 5.95 2.73
N ALA A 31 7.34 6.30 3.88
CA ALA A 31 8.26 5.42 4.60
C ALA A 31 7.57 4.12 5.05
N GLN A 32 6.34 4.20 5.57
CA GLN A 32 5.54 3.04 5.95
C GLN A 32 5.09 2.20 4.74
N MET A 33 4.77 2.83 3.61
CA MET A 33 4.43 2.11 2.38
C MET A 33 5.63 1.34 1.82
N LYS A 34 6.83 1.95 1.90
CA LYS A 34 8.09 1.31 1.49
C LYS A 34 8.49 0.18 2.44
N ASN A 35 8.35 0.40 3.75
CA ASN A 35 8.70 -0.56 4.78
C ASN A 35 7.52 -0.78 5.75
N PRO A 36 6.74 -1.86 5.57
CA PRO A 36 5.61 -2.18 6.43
C PRO A 36 5.98 -2.42 7.90
N ASP A 37 7.26 -2.66 8.22
CA ASP A 37 7.70 -2.80 9.61
C ASP A 37 7.51 -1.53 10.42
N LEU A 38 7.54 -0.36 9.76
CA LEU A 38 7.31 0.95 10.36
C LEU A 38 5.83 1.26 10.65
N ILE A 39 4.91 0.39 10.23
CA ILE A 39 3.48 0.55 10.49
C ILE A 39 3.21 0.23 11.98
N PRO A 40 2.47 1.10 12.71
CA PRO A 40 2.13 0.83 14.11
C PRO A 40 1.39 -0.49 14.29
N GLY A 41 1.72 -1.23 15.36
CA GLY A 41 1.14 -2.55 15.65
C GLY A 41 -0.40 -2.55 15.64
N LYS A 42 -1.02 -1.52 16.24
CA LYS A 42 -2.48 -1.34 16.24
C LYS A 42 -3.11 -1.40 14.85
N ILE A 43 -2.47 -0.79 13.83
CA ILE A 43 -2.96 -0.81 12.46
C ILE A 43 -2.80 -2.21 11.85
N LYS A 44 -1.68 -2.89 12.12
CA LYS A 44 -1.46 -4.28 11.69
C LYS A 44 -2.50 -5.22 12.29
N ASP A 45 -2.89 -5.01 13.54
CA ASP A 45 -3.92 -5.81 14.21
C ASP A 45 -5.32 -5.53 13.63
N GLU A 46 -5.66 -4.26 13.36
CA GLU A 46 -6.92 -3.91 12.69
C GLU A 46 -7.02 -4.58 11.30
N LEU A 47 -5.92 -4.64 10.55
CA LEU A 47 -5.85 -5.30 9.24
C LEU A 47 -6.15 -6.81 9.29
N ARG A 48 -5.99 -7.48 10.43
CA ARG A 48 -6.33 -8.90 10.61
C ARG A 48 -7.82 -9.18 10.43
N ASN A 49 -8.65 -8.17 10.67
CA ASN A 49 -10.11 -8.29 10.56
C ASN A 49 -10.65 -7.76 9.22
N VAL A 50 -9.80 -7.17 8.39
CA VAL A 50 -10.16 -6.51 7.12
C VAL A 50 -9.79 -7.40 5.94
N GLY A 51 -10.75 -7.64 5.05
CA GLY A 51 -10.56 -8.33 3.79
C GLY A 51 -9.64 -7.54 2.85
N LEU A 52 -8.87 -8.26 2.03
CA LEU A 52 -7.95 -7.66 1.07
C LEU A 52 -8.68 -6.78 0.04
N TRP A 53 -9.88 -7.19 -0.35
CA TRP A 53 -10.72 -6.52 -1.35
C TRP A 53 -11.78 -5.58 -0.75
N ASP A 54 -11.83 -5.48 0.58
CA ASP A 54 -12.80 -4.63 1.25
C ASP A 54 -12.52 -3.14 0.99
N VAL A 55 -13.59 -2.37 0.80
CA VAL A 55 -13.52 -0.90 0.72
C VAL A 55 -13.36 -0.33 2.14
N HIS A 56 -12.17 -0.53 2.71
CA HIS A 56 -11.85 -0.13 4.07
C HIS A 56 -10.60 0.79 4.11
N PRO A 57 -10.63 1.92 4.84
CA PRO A 57 -9.50 2.86 4.87
C PRO A 57 -8.16 2.27 5.28
N ARG A 58 -8.16 1.21 6.11
CA ARG A 58 -6.91 0.54 6.52
C ARG A 58 -6.19 -0.15 5.37
N ASN A 59 -6.88 -0.54 4.30
CA ASN A 59 -6.22 -1.11 3.12
C ASN A 59 -5.28 -0.13 2.40
N LEU A 60 -5.32 1.18 2.70
CA LEU A 60 -4.30 2.14 2.25
C LEU A 60 -2.88 1.75 2.70
N PHE A 61 -2.74 1.09 3.85
CA PHE A 61 -1.46 0.57 4.34
C PHE A 61 -0.95 -0.66 3.56
N ARG A 62 -1.80 -1.29 2.74
CA ARG A 62 -1.47 -2.46 1.91
C ARG A 62 -1.09 -2.10 0.46
N ILE A 63 -0.94 -0.81 0.13
CA ILE A 63 -0.44 -0.35 -1.18
C ILE A 63 1.09 -0.56 -1.25
N THR A 64 1.51 -1.82 -1.29
CA THR A 64 2.91 -2.24 -1.26
C THR A 64 3.08 -3.65 -1.87
N TRP A 65 4.31 -4.02 -2.23
CA TRP A 65 4.65 -5.34 -2.80
C TRP A 65 4.77 -6.44 -1.74
N HIS A 66 4.81 -6.05 -0.47
CA HIS A 66 5.04 -6.91 0.70
C HIS A 66 3.76 -7.47 1.33
N ASN A 67 2.60 -7.28 0.71
CA ASN A 67 1.33 -7.70 1.31
C ASN A 67 1.19 -9.23 1.30
N GLN A 68 0.68 -9.86 2.36
CA GLN A 68 0.44 -11.30 2.31
C GLN A 68 -0.78 -11.62 1.40
N PRO A 69 -0.67 -12.55 0.44
CA PRO A 69 -1.73 -12.84 -0.54
C PRO A 69 -2.82 -13.75 0.05
N VAL A 70 -3.49 -13.31 1.10
CA VAL A 70 -4.63 -14.01 1.71
C VAL A 70 -5.87 -13.13 1.68
N GLU A 71 -7.04 -13.74 1.47
CA GLU A 71 -8.29 -13.00 1.25
C GLU A 71 -8.71 -12.16 2.45
N LYS A 72 -8.45 -12.64 3.67
CA LYS A 72 -8.77 -11.93 4.91
C LYS A 72 -7.64 -12.04 5.92
N GLY A 73 -7.36 -10.91 6.55
CA GLY A 73 -6.47 -10.84 7.71
C GLY A 73 -4.98 -10.98 7.44
N GLY A 74 -4.56 -10.84 6.18
CA GLY A 74 -3.16 -10.92 5.78
C GLY A 74 -2.28 -9.89 6.45
N GLY A 75 -1.10 -10.32 6.89
CA GLY A 75 -0.06 -9.43 7.38
C GLY A 75 0.79 -8.88 6.25
N PHE A 76 2.08 -8.75 6.54
CA PHE A 76 3.12 -8.38 5.57
C PHE A 76 4.20 -9.47 5.56
N GLY A 77 4.86 -9.63 4.43
CA GLY A 77 5.93 -10.62 4.21
C GLY A 77 6.91 -10.18 3.13
N GLY A 78 7.56 -11.16 2.50
CA GLY A 78 8.42 -10.93 1.35
C GLY A 78 7.67 -10.27 0.19
N ALA A 79 8.43 -9.77 -0.79
CA ALA A 79 7.80 -9.27 -2.00
C ALA A 79 7.12 -10.43 -2.76
N ASN A 80 5.88 -10.22 -3.19
CA ASN A 80 5.15 -11.20 -3.99
C ASN A 80 5.62 -11.15 -5.44
N TYR A 81 6.65 -11.92 -5.76
CA TYR A 81 7.10 -12.13 -7.12
C TYR A 81 7.55 -13.57 -7.33
N LEU A 82 7.44 -14.02 -8.57
CA LEU A 82 8.07 -15.24 -9.06
C LEU A 82 9.27 -14.83 -9.91
N GLU A 83 10.41 -15.44 -9.65
CA GLU A 83 11.59 -15.33 -10.52
C GLU A 83 11.72 -16.61 -11.35
N LEU A 84 11.79 -16.45 -12.67
CA LEU A 84 12.02 -17.56 -13.60
C LEU A 84 13.52 -17.71 -13.84
N PRO A 85 14.10 -18.90 -13.59
CA PRO A 85 15.52 -19.13 -13.78
C PRO A 85 15.88 -19.14 -15.27
N SER A 86 17.12 -18.74 -15.59
CA SER A 86 17.65 -18.73 -16.96
C SER A 86 17.57 -20.08 -17.67
N ILE A 87 17.55 -21.20 -16.94
CA ILE A 87 17.37 -22.54 -17.52
C ILE A 87 15.98 -22.74 -18.13
N LEU A 88 14.96 -22.04 -17.63
CA LEU A 88 13.61 -22.07 -18.18
C LEU A 88 13.40 -21.00 -19.26
N THR A 89 14.03 -19.84 -19.11
CA THR A 89 13.79 -18.70 -20.01
C THR A 89 14.73 -18.66 -21.21
N GLY A 90 15.90 -19.31 -21.13
CA GLY A 90 16.95 -19.24 -22.15
C GLY A 90 17.63 -17.86 -22.26
N THR A 91 17.35 -16.91 -21.35
CA THR A 91 17.90 -15.54 -21.40
C THR A 91 18.82 -15.26 -20.21
N LYS A 92 19.82 -14.40 -20.42
CA LYS A 92 20.74 -13.93 -19.36
C LYS A 92 20.08 -12.92 -18.41
N ALA A 93 18.98 -12.30 -18.81
CA ALA A 93 18.26 -11.33 -17.99
C ALA A 93 17.42 -12.03 -16.91
N ARG A 94 17.32 -11.41 -15.73
CA ARG A 94 16.42 -11.87 -14.67
C ARG A 94 14.97 -11.60 -15.08
N VAL A 95 14.16 -12.65 -15.21
CA VAL A 95 12.74 -12.53 -15.55
C VAL A 95 11.93 -12.65 -14.26
N ILE A 96 11.27 -11.56 -13.88
CA ILE A 96 10.47 -11.44 -12.65
C ILE A 96 9.03 -11.11 -13.04
N GLY A 97 8.08 -11.88 -12.52
CA GLY A 97 6.64 -11.71 -12.75
C GLY A 97 5.83 -11.77 -11.45
N ARG A 98 4.55 -11.42 -11.53
CA ARG A 98 3.59 -11.51 -10.43
C ARG A 98 2.31 -12.20 -10.90
#